data_AF-A0A0M8VW14-F1
#
_entry.id   AF-A0A0M8VW14-F1
#
_cell.length_a   1.000
_cell.length_b   1.000
_cell.length_c   1.000
_cell.angle_alpha   90.00
_cell.angle_beta   90.00
_cell.angle_gamma   90.00
#
_symmetry.space_group_name_H-M   'P 1'
#
loop_
_entity.id
_entity.type
_entity.pdbx_description
1 polymer ?
#
loop_
_entity_poly.entity_id
_entity_poly.type
_entity_poly.pdbx_seq_one_letter_code
_entity_poly.pdbx_strand_id
1 'polypeptide(L)'
;MPSIPPTPPAPHADGTPHSIQLFTIAETGLGPYVGLPVTDLWLDDTPHLFTRETAAQAAADVARDDLRLSYTFAADGTLTLQWTDDFDALGRVVMVVPDAHGRYLLGGMWPWTVWDRAAPHTAGQAAYALGAAEYRHSVTTAFPDGLSQRYDQGREEAHRVTLRCYEP
;
A
#
# COMPACT_ATOMS: atom_id res chain seq x y z
N MET A 1 7.17 25.53 -8.07
CA MET A 1 6.24 25.36 -6.94
C MET A 1 6.98 24.60 -5.85
N PRO A 2 6.97 25.05 -4.58
CA PRO A 2 7.65 24.33 -3.51
C PRO A 2 6.81 23.11 -3.10
N SER A 3 7.34 21.91 -3.33
CA SER A 3 6.76 20.65 -2.86
C SER A 3 6.90 20.60 -1.34
N ILE A 4 5.78 20.61 -0.62
CA ILE A 4 5.77 20.38 0.83
C ILE A 4 6.00 18.87 1.02
N PRO A 5 7.07 18.45 1.72
CA PRO A 5 7.30 17.03 1.99
C PRO A 5 6.14 16.49 2.84
N PRO A 6 5.66 15.27 2.60
CA PRO A 6 4.62 14.67 3.42
C PRO A 6 5.10 14.57 4.86
N THR A 7 4.34 15.18 5.78
CA THR A 7 4.58 15.09 7.23
C THR A 7 4.57 13.60 7.63
N PRO A 8 5.54 13.13 8.44
CA PRO A 8 5.51 11.76 8.94
C PRO A 8 4.17 11.49 9.66
N PRO A 9 3.60 10.29 9.52
CA PRO A 9 2.33 9.95 10.17
C PRO A 9 2.51 10.10 11.68
N ALA A 10 1.70 10.95 12.30
CA ALA A 10 1.71 11.14 13.74
C ALA A 10 1.36 9.81 14.40
N PRO A 11 2.10 9.31 15.42
CA PRO A 11 1.66 8.14 16.17
C PRO A 11 0.27 8.36 16.77
N HIS A 12 -0.46 7.28 17.11
CA HIS A 12 -1.70 7.40 17.87
C HIS A 12 -1.47 8.26 19.13
N ALA A 13 -2.51 8.91 19.63
CA ALA A 13 -2.43 9.80 20.79
C ALA A 13 -1.88 9.12 22.08
N ASP A 14 -1.89 7.79 22.11
CA ASP A 14 -1.37 6.93 23.19
C ASP A 14 0.08 6.46 22.97
N GLY A 15 0.73 6.84 21.87
CA GLY A 15 2.08 6.44 21.50
C GLY A 15 2.18 5.08 20.80
N THR A 16 1.06 4.40 20.56
CA THR A 16 1.03 3.13 19.83
C THR A 16 1.46 3.38 18.37
N PRO A 17 2.42 2.62 17.81
CA PRO A 17 2.74 2.71 16.39
C PRO A 17 1.50 2.35 15.57
N HIS A 18 1.19 3.14 14.54
CA HIS A 18 0.21 2.75 13.52
C HIS A 18 0.44 1.29 13.13
N SER A 19 -0.54 0.43 13.40
CA SER A 19 -0.51 -0.93 12.93
C SER A 19 -0.71 -0.93 11.42
N ILE A 20 -0.06 -1.88 10.74
CA ILE A 20 -0.38 -2.12 9.34
C ILE A 20 -1.86 -2.42 9.18
N GLN A 21 -2.38 -2.09 8.01
CA GLN A 21 -3.70 -2.47 7.56
C GLN A 21 -3.59 -3.04 6.15
N LEU A 22 -4.52 -3.94 5.81
CA LEU A 22 -4.62 -4.56 4.50
C LEU A 22 -5.71 -3.87 3.69
N PHE A 23 -5.36 -3.49 2.46
CA PHE A 23 -6.25 -2.76 1.56
C PHE A 23 -6.50 -3.52 0.27
N THR A 24 -7.63 -3.24 -0.36
CA THR A 24 -7.95 -3.63 -1.73
C THR A 24 -8.40 -2.39 -2.51
N ILE A 25 -8.21 -2.38 -3.83
CA ILE A 25 -8.88 -1.39 -4.67
C ILE A 25 -10.36 -1.76 -4.67
N ALA A 26 -11.21 -0.81 -4.27
CA ALA A 26 -12.64 -1.07 -4.04
C ALA A 26 -13.28 -1.72 -5.27
N GLU A 27 -14.18 -2.67 -5.03
CA GLU A 27 -14.97 -3.38 -6.05
C GLU A 27 -14.16 -4.24 -7.07
N THR A 28 -12.83 -4.31 -6.96
CA THR A 28 -11.99 -5.09 -7.89
C THR A 28 -11.49 -6.43 -7.33
N GLY A 29 -11.40 -6.55 -6.00
CA GLY A 29 -10.75 -7.69 -5.34
C GLY A 29 -9.21 -7.74 -5.53
N LEU A 30 -8.61 -6.69 -6.10
CA LEU A 30 -7.16 -6.57 -6.27
C LEU A 30 -6.50 -6.20 -4.94
N GLY A 31 -5.43 -6.92 -4.58
CA GLY A 31 -4.79 -6.84 -3.26
C GLY A 31 -4.52 -8.24 -2.69
N PRO A 32 -4.29 -8.40 -1.37
CA PRO A 32 -4.21 -7.33 -0.37
C PRO A 32 -2.91 -6.50 -0.49
N TYR A 33 -3.02 -5.20 -0.28
CA TYR A 33 -1.90 -4.26 -0.18
C TYR A 33 -1.63 -3.94 1.28
N VAL A 34 -0.39 -4.14 1.75
CA VAL A 34 -0.01 -3.79 3.12
C VAL A 34 0.36 -2.32 3.17
N GLY A 35 -0.39 -1.52 3.94
CA GLY A 35 -0.13 -0.11 4.10
C GLY A 35 -0.19 0.34 5.55
N LEU A 36 0.29 1.56 5.79
CA LEU A 36 0.13 2.27 7.04
C LEU A 36 -0.93 3.38 6.87
N PRO A 37 -2.02 3.33 7.64
CA PRO A 37 -2.90 4.48 7.80
C PRO A 37 -2.14 5.70 8.31
N VAL A 38 -2.45 6.87 7.75
CA VAL A 38 -1.93 8.16 8.25
C VAL A 38 -2.93 8.88 9.15
N THR A 39 -4.15 8.35 9.25
CA THR A 39 -5.27 8.88 10.03
C THR A 39 -6.16 7.73 10.48
N ASP A 40 -6.84 7.91 11.61
CA ASP A 40 -7.85 6.99 12.14
C ASP A 40 -9.22 7.16 11.46
N LEU A 41 -9.40 8.23 10.67
CA LEU A 41 -10.61 8.48 9.91
C LEU A 41 -10.57 7.70 8.60
N TRP A 42 -11.52 6.78 8.43
CA TRP A 42 -11.69 6.02 7.19
C TRP A 42 -12.66 6.72 6.22
N LEU A 43 -12.16 7.05 5.04
CA LEU A 43 -12.90 7.42 3.84
C LEU A 43 -12.30 6.67 2.66
N ASP A 44 -13.08 6.38 1.62
CA ASP A 44 -12.63 5.58 0.47
C ASP A 44 -11.41 6.18 -0.23
N ASP A 45 -11.20 7.49 -0.15
CA ASP A 45 -10.08 8.22 -0.75
C ASP A 45 -8.92 8.51 0.22
N THR A 46 -8.98 7.97 1.44
CA THR A 46 -7.99 8.25 2.49
C THR A 46 -6.59 7.85 2.03
N PRO A 47 -5.58 8.72 2.21
CA PRO A 47 -4.22 8.37 1.84
C PRO A 47 -3.61 7.39 2.85
N HIS A 48 -2.86 6.43 2.32
CA HIS A 48 -2.10 5.45 3.09
C HIS A 48 -0.65 5.41 2.60
N LEU A 49 0.27 5.05 3.49
CA LEU A 49 1.68 4.89 3.16
C LEU A 49 1.96 3.44 2.75
N PHE A 50 2.61 3.28 1.61
CA PHE A 50 2.98 1.98 1.05
C PHE A 50 4.49 1.93 0.78
N THR A 51 5.08 0.74 0.76
CA THR A 51 6.45 0.60 0.23
C THR A 51 6.48 0.90 -1.26
N ARG A 52 7.68 0.99 -1.85
CA ARG A 52 7.84 1.08 -3.30
C ARG A 52 7.21 -0.10 -4.02
N GLU A 53 7.42 -1.31 -3.53
CA GLU A 53 6.92 -2.53 -4.15
C GLU A 53 5.39 -2.56 -4.15
N THR A 54 4.77 -2.23 -3.02
CA THR A 54 3.30 -2.18 -2.92
C THR A 54 2.71 -1.03 -3.74
N ALA A 55 3.36 0.14 -3.76
CA ALA A 55 2.94 1.26 -4.60
C ALA A 55 3.01 0.92 -6.10
N ALA A 56 4.09 0.24 -6.52
CA ALA A 56 4.25 -0.21 -7.90
C ALA A 56 3.20 -1.25 -8.27
N GLN A 57 2.92 -2.21 -7.38
CA GLN A 57 1.90 -3.24 -7.60
C GLN A 57 0.50 -2.62 -7.72
N ALA A 58 0.12 -1.72 -6.81
CA ALA A 58 -1.17 -1.04 -6.88
C ALA A 58 -1.32 -0.23 -8.18
N ALA A 59 -0.29 0.53 -8.56
CA ALA A 59 -0.31 1.29 -9.82
C ALA A 59 -0.40 0.38 -11.06
N ALA A 60 0.29 -0.77 -11.05
CA ALA A 60 0.22 -1.76 -12.12
C ALA A 60 -1.15 -2.42 -12.22
N ASP A 61 -1.75 -2.75 -11.08
CA ASP A 61 -3.07 -3.36 -11.00
C ASP A 61 -4.15 -2.40 -11.52
N VAL A 62 -4.09 -1.12 -11.14
CA VAL A 62 -4.96 -0.06 -11.69
C VAL A 62 -4.73 0.13 -13.19
N ALA A 63 -3.47 0.19 -13.64
CA ALA A 63 -3.15 0.35 -15.07
C ALA A 63 -3.68 -0.80 -15.94
N ARG A 64 -3.81 -2.01 -15.39
CA ARG A 64 -4.29 -3.20 -16.11
C ARG A 64 -5.82 -3.29 -16.20
N ASP A 65 -6.54 -2.83 -15.19
CA ASP A 65 -7.99 -3.04 -15.04
C ASP A 65 -8.83 -1.93 -15.72
N ASP A 66 -8.43 -1.51 -16.93
CA ASP A 66 -9.18 -0.56 -17.78
C ASP A 66 -9.21 0.90 -17.25
N LEU A 67 -8.46 1.22 -16.19
CA LEU A 67 -8.51 2.54 -15.52
C LEU A 67 -7.67 3.64 -16.16
N ARG A 68 -7.31 3.52 -17.44
CA ARG A 68 -6.75 4.63 -18.23
C ARG A 68 -5.63 5.36 -17.49
N LEU A 69 -4.73 4.60 -16.85
CA LEU A 69 -3.61 5.12 -16.06
C LEU A 69 -2.30 4.51 -16.58
N SER A 70 -1.32 5.36 -16.89
CA SER A 70 0.08 4.98 -16.99
C SER A 70 0.89 5.40 -15.75
N TYR A 71 1.78 4.52 -15.28
CA TYR A 71 2.68 4.83 -14.16
C TYR A 71 4.15 4.69 -14.55
N THR A 72 5.01 5.49 -13.94
CA THR A 72 6.45 5.39 -14.09
C THR A 72 7.18 5.80 -12.82
N PHE A 73 8.33 5.19 -12.57
CA PHE A 73 9.26 5.63 -11.53
C PHE A 73 10.41 6.39 -12.16
N ALA A 74 10.63 7.63 -11.73
CA ALA A 74 11.82 8.38 -12.06
C ALA A 74 13.06 7.79 -11.35
N ALA A 75 14.25 8.19 -11.81
CA ALA A 75 15.52 7.72 -11.25
C ALA A 75 15.72 8.12 -9.77
N ASP A 76 15.11 9.23 -9.35
CA ASP A 76 15.10 9.70 -7.96
C ASP A 76 14.09 8.94 -7.08
N GLY A 77 13.33 8.00 -7.66
CA GLY A 77 12.31 7.24 -6.99
C GLY A 77 10.93 7.88 -6.97
N THR A 78 10.72 9.07 -7.55
CA THR A 78 9.39 9.66 -7.66
C THR A 78 8.47 8.79 -8.50
N LEU A 79 7.29 8.45 -7.96
CA LEU A 79 6.23 7.75 -8.70
C LEU A 79 5.38 8.79 -9.41
N THR A 80 5.29 8.70 -10.74
CA THR A 80 4.38 9.51 -11.55
C THR A 80 3.22 8.65 -12.01
N LEU A 81 2.01 9.15 -11.78
CA LEU A 81 0.76 8.54 -12.19
C LEU A 81 0.06 9.53 -13.12
N GLN A 82 -0.32 9.08 -14.30
CA GLN A 82 -0.94 9.93 -15.31
C GLN A 82 -2.16 9.25 -15.91
N TRP A 83 -3.29 9.92 -15.79
CA TRP A 83 -4.54 9.48 -16.41
C TRP A 83 -4.47 9.76 -17.92
N THR A 84 -5.04 8.89 -18.74
CA THR A 84 -5.17 9.15 -20.17
C THR A 84 -6.22 10.23 -20.42
N ASP A 85 -6.03 10.96 -21.51
CA ASP A 85 -6.90 12.05 -21.92
C ASP A 85 -8.38 11.63 -22.08
N ASP A 86 -8.62 10.34 -22.34
CA ASP A 86 -9.96 9.80 -22.49
C ASP A 86 -10.72 9.76 -21.14
N PHE A 87 -10.02 9.62 -20.00
CA PHE A 87 -10.62 9.58 -18.67
C PHE A 87 -10.72 10.96 -18.02
N ASP A 88 -9.72 11.79 -18.26
CA ASP A 88 -9.67 13.15 -17.79
C ASP A 88 -9.11 14.04 -18.88
N ALA A 89 -9.94 14.94 -19.43
CA ALA A 89 -9.53 15.86 -20.49
C ALA A 89 -8.41 16.82 -20.04
N LEU A 90 -8.14 16.93 -18.73
CA LEU A 90 -7.02 17.69 -18.18
C LEU A 90 -5.73 16.86 -18.05
N GLY A 91 -5.76 15.56 -18.30
CA GLY A 91 -4.60 14.66 -18.23
C GLY A 91 -3.93 14.71 -16.86
N ARG A 92 -4.71 14.62 -15.77
CA ARG A 92 -4.18 14.79 -14.41
C ARG A 92 -2.94 13.93 -14.18
N VAL A 93 -1.86 14.59 -13.81
CA VAL A 93 -0.59 13.98 -13.39
C VAL A 93 -0.47 14.14 -11.88
N VAL A 94 -0.25 13.03 -11.19
CA VAL A 94 0.07 12.99 -9.76
C VAL A 94 1.50 12.51 -9.61
N MET A 95 2.31 13.30 -8.90
CA MET A 95 3.68 12.92 -8.54
C MET A 95 3.72 12.62 -7.04
N VAL A 96 4.20 11.43 -6.70
CA VAL A 96 4.33 10.95 -5.32
C VAL A 96 5.81 10.74 -5.03
N VAL A 97 6.36 11.65 -4.24
CA VAL A 97 7.72 11.56 -3.72
C VAL A 97 7.70 10.65 -2.49
N PRO A 98 8.60 9.66 -2.37
CA PRO A 98 8.67 8.85 -1.18
C PRO A 98 9.04 9.70 0.05
N ASP A 99 8.56 9.30 1.21
CA ASP A 99 8.97 9.90 2.48
C ASP A 99 10.43 9.52 2.83
N ALA A 100 10.91 10.02 3.97
CA ALA A 100 12.27 9.75 4.45
C ALA A 100 12.56 8.24 4.68
N HIS A 101 11.52 7.41 4.72
CA HIS A 101 11.60 5.95 4.90
C HIS A 101 11.39 5.19 3.58
N GLY A 102 11.29 5.88 2.44
CA GLY A 102 11.05 5.25 1.14
C GLY A 102 9.58 4.87 0.89
N ARG A 103 8.63 5.43 1.65
CA ARG A 103 7.20 5.08 1.56
C ARG A 103 6.43 6.10 0.74
N TYR A 104 5.46 5.63 -0.04
CA TYR A 104 4.66 6.43 -0.96
C TYR A 104 3.29 6.66 -0.37
N LEU A 105 2.89 7.93 -0.27
CA LEU A 105 1.57 8.34 0.20
C LEU A 105 0.58 8.27 -0.97
N LEU A 106 -0.30 7.27 -0.98
CA LEU A 106 -1.29 7.06 -2.04
C LEU A 106 -2.71 7.21 -1.50
N GLY A 107 -3.48 8.15 -2.05
CA GLY A 107 -4.90 8.40 -1.77
C GLY A 107 -5.50 9.33 -2.84
N GLY A 108 -6.83 9.41 -2.88
CA GLY A 108 -7.55 10.32 -3.80
C GLY A 108 -7.54 9.94 -5.29
N MET A 109 -6.92 8.82 -5.66
CA MET A 109 -6.76 8.39 -7.06
C MET A 109 -7.74 7.29 -7.44
N TRP A 110 -7.96 6.34 -6.54
CA TRP A 110 -8.97 5.30 -6.63
C TRP A 110 -9.52 5.04 -5.22
N PRO A 111 -10.75 4.54 -5.11
CA PRO A 111 -11.30 4.14 -3.83
C PRO A 111 -10.55 2.92 -3.27
N TRP A 112 -10.19 2.99 -1.99
CA TRP A 112 -9.72 1.89 -1.19
C TRP A 112 -10.88 1.21 -0.48
N THR A 113 -10.74 -0.08 -0.20
CA THR A 113 -11.57 -0.81 0.74
C THR A 113 -10.67 -1.60 1.68
N VAL A 114 -11.11 -1.82 2.91
CA VAL A 114 -10.41 -2.70 3.83
C VAL A 114 -10.48 -4.13 3.29
N TRP A 115 -9.32 -4.77 3.17
CA TRP A 115 -9.30 -6.18 2.83
C TRP A 115 -9.79 -6.99 4.02
N ASP A 116 -10.92 -7.67 3.86
CA ASP A 116 -11.52 -8.53 4.87
C ASP A 116 -11.74 -9.96 4.34
N ARG A 117 -12.19 -10.85 5.23
CA ARG A 117 -12.50 -12.24 4.89
C ARG A 117 -13.80 -12.41 4.10
N ALA A 118 -14.58 -11.34 3.92
CA ALA A 118 -15.84 -11.38 3.18
C ALA A 118 -15.62 -11.22 1.67
N ALA A 119 -14.49 -10.63 1.26
CA ALA A 119 -14.10 -10.57 -0.15
C ALA A 119 -13.60 -11.94 -0.68
N PRO A 120 -13.98 -12.33 -1.91
CA PRO A 120 -13.41 -13.52 -2.55
C PRO A 120 -11.89 -13.39 -2.67
N HIS A 121 -11.13 -14.31 -2.07
CA HIS A 121 -9.68 -14.29 -2.10
C HIS A 121 -9.10 -15.67 -2.43
N THR A 122 -8.01 -15.68 -3.19
CA THR A 122 -7.20 -16.88 -3.44
C THR A 122 -6.50 -17.35 -2.16
N ALA A 123 -6.08 -18.62 -2.11
CA ALA A 123 -5.30 -19.15 -1.00
C ALA A 123 -3.97 -18.38 -0.80
N GLY A 124 -3.36 -17.90 -1.89
CA GLY A 124 -2.14 -17.09 -1.84
C GLY A 124 -2.36 -15.72 -1.18
N GLN A 125 -3.46 -15.03 -1.51
CA GLN A 125 -3.82 -13.76 -0.87
C GLN A 125 -4.09 -13.94 0.62
N ALA A 126 -4.78 -15.02 1.01
CA ALA A 126 -5.02 -15.34 2.42
C ALA A 126 -3.72 -15.65 3.19
N ALA A 127 -2.79 -16.41 2.60
CA ALA A 127 -1.50 -16.70 3.21
C ALA A 127 -0.66 -15.42 3.40
N TYR A 128 -0.61 -14.56 2.37
CA TYR A 128 0.06 -13.27 2.45
C TYR A 128 -0.55 -12.35 3.52
N ALA A 129 -1.87 -12.23 3.56
CA ALA A 129 -2.57 -11.46 4.58
C ALA A 129 -2.28 -11.97 6.00
N LEU A 130 -2.24 -13.30 6.19
CA LEU A 130 -1.89 -13.88 7.49
C LEU A 130 -0.45 -13.53 7.88
N GLY A 131 0.48 -13.63 6.93
CA GLY A 131 1.87 -13.22 7.14
C GLY A 131 1.98 -11.77 7.57
N ALA A 132 1.31 -10.86 6.86
CA ALA A 132 1.29 -9.45 7.22
C ALA A 132 0.69 -9.21 8.61
N ALA A 133 -0.36 -9.93 9.00
CA ALA A 133 -0.96 -9.82 10.34
C ALA A 133 -0.05 -10.36 11.45
N GLU A 134 0.70 -11.43 11.18
CA GLU A 134 1.56 -12.11 12.15
C GLU A 134 3.00 -11.56 12.18
N TYR A 135 3.32 -10.51 11.43
CA TYR A 135 4.69 -10.06 11.18
C TYR A 135 5.51 -9.72 12.45
N ARG A 136 4.85 -9.31 13.54
CA ARG A 136 5.47 -9.05 14.86
C ARG A 136 5.59 -10.30 15.74
N HIS A 137 4.95 -11.41 15.37
CA HIS A 137 4.98 -12.64 16.16
C HIS A 137 6.26 -13.42 15.85
N SER A 138 6.88 -13.99 16.88
CA SER A 138 8.08 -14.83 16.74
C SER A 138 7.80 -16.25 16.26
N VAL A 139 6.52 -16.64 16.15
CA VAL A 139 6.10 -17.98 15.76
C VAL A 139 5.67 -17.96 14.29
N THR A 140 6.28 -18.82 13.49
CA THR A 140 5.90 -19.03 12.09
C THR A 140 4.75 -20.03 12.02
N THR A 141 3.64 -19.64 11.41
CA THR A 141 2.55 -20.56 11.07
C THR A 141 3.01 -21.53 9.98
N ALA A 142 2.80 -22.84 10.18
CA ALA A 142 3.13 -23.86 9.19
C ALA A 142 2.09 -23.88 8.06
N PHE A 143 2.55 -23.74 6.81
CA PHE A 143 1.72 -23.78 5.61
C PHE A 143 2.06 -24.98 4.72
N PRO A 144 1.12 -25.45 3.88
CA PRO A 144 1.45 -26.34 2.77
C PRO A 144 2.48 -25.71 1.82
N ASP A 145 3.28 -26.56 1.17
CA ASP A 145 4.26 -26.14 0.16
C ASP A 145 3.63 -25.21 -0.88
N GLY A 146 4.28 -24.07 -1.13
CA GLY A 146 3.81 -23.02 -2.04
C GLY A 146 3.08 -21.84 -1.39
N LEU A 147 2.51 -22.01 -0.19
CA LEU A 147 1.88 -20.90 0.54
C LEU A 147 2.82 -20.23 1.55
N SER A 148 3.84 -20.95 2.04
CA SER A 148 4.84 -20.39 2.96
C SER A 148 5.56 -19.18 2.36
N GLN A 149 5.90 -19.21 1.07
CA GLN A 149 6.52 -18.06 0.40
C GLN A 149 5.61 -16.83 0.40
N ARG A 150 4.31 -17.00 0.16
CA ARG A 150 3.34 -15.88 0.19
C ARG A 150 3.19 -15.34 1.60
N TYR A 151 3.14 -16.22 2.59
CA TYR A 151 3.14 -15.83 4.01
C TYR A 151 4.40 -15.03 4.38
N ASP A 152 5.59 -15.50 4.02
CA ASP A 152 6.86 -14.81 4.32
C ASP A 152 6.92 -13.44 3.63
N GLN A 153 6.46 -13.35 2.38
CA GLN A 153 6.34 -12.06 1.66
C GLN A 153 5.42 -11.07 2.41
N GLY A 154 4.29 -11.54 2.94
CA GLY A 154 3.39 -10.69 3.72
C GLY A 154 4.03 -10.17 5.00
N ARG A 155 4.75 -11.03 5.72
CA ARG A 155 5.51 -10.64 6.92
C ARG A 155 6.56 -9.58 6.60
N GLU A 156 7.35 -9.83 5.56
CA GLU A 156 8.43 -8.95 5.15
C GLU A 156 7.89 -7.58 4.71
N GLU A 157 6.78 -7.57 3.97
CA GLU A 157 6.14 -6.33 3.54
C GLU A 157 5.65 -5.50 4.74
N ALA A 158 4.93 -6.14 5.68
CA ALA A 158 4.47 -5.49 6.90
C ALA A 158 5.63 -4.97 7.76
N HIS A 159 6.74 -5.72 7.81
CA HIS A 159 7.95 -5.24 8.45
C HIS A 159 8.51 -4.01 7.73
N ARG A 160 8.70 -4.08 6.41
CA ARG A 160 9.26 -2.97 5.59
C ARG A 160 8.46 -1.69 5.72
N VAL A 161 7.13 -1.74 5.64
CA VAL A 161 6.31 -0.53 5.73
C VAL A 161 6.36 0.11 7.12
N THR A 162 6.60 -0.69 8.18
CA THR A 162 6.63 -0.22 9.57
C THR A 162 8.00 0.19 10.09
N LEU A 163 9.08 -0.01 9.34
CA LEU A 163 10.42 0.40 9.75
C LEU A 163 10.47 1.93 9.97
N ARG A 164 10.68 2.34 11.22
CA ARG A 164 11.01 3.72 11.61
C ARG A 164 12.50 3.94 11.33
N CYS A 165 12.91 5.09 10.79
CA CYS A 165 14.32 5.50 10.56
C CYS A 165 15.15 5.71 11.85
N TYR A 166 14.84 5.04 12.96
CA TYR A 166 15.66 5.16 14.17
C TYR A 166 15.72 3.84 14.92
N GLU A 167 16.59 2.93 14.45
CA GLU A 167 17.53 2.28 15.38
C GLU A 167 18.91 2.90 15.11
N PRO A 168 19.62 3.40 16.14
CA PRO A 168 20.99 3.88 16.00
C PRO A 168 21.99 2.76 15.68
#